data_AF-A0A0G1PXF0-F1
#
_entry.id   AF-A0A0G1PXF0-F1
#
_cell.length_a   1.000
_cell.length_b   1.000
_cell.length_c   1.000
_cell.angle_alpha   90.00
_cell.angle_beta   90.00
_cell.angle_gamma   90.00
#
_symmetry.space_group_name_H-M   'P 1'
#
loop_
_entity.id
_entity.type
_entity.pdbx_description
1 polymer ?
#
loop_
_entity_poly.entity_id
_entity_poly.type
_entity_poly.pdbx_seq_one_letter_code
_entity_poly.pdbx_strand_id
1 'polypeptide(L)'
;KDGAGEIDMVMNIGLAKDGDWKGIEEDILAVKQAARGAVLKVIIETCYLTDEEKIAACEAAVRAGAEFVKTSTGFGPAGATIEDVRLMKKAVEGKALVKAAGGVRDKATALAMIEAGADRLGTSNGVAIIQE
;
A
#
# COMPACT_ATOMS: atom_id res chain seq x y z
N LYS A 1 3.35 16.67 14.55
CA LYS A 1 3.00 17.59 15.65
C LYS A 1 2.40 16.80 16.81
N ASP A 2 1.47 15.90 16.56
CA ASP A 2 0.79 15.11 17.60
C ASP A 2 1.43 13.73 17.88
N GLY A 3 2.69 13.52 17.48
CA GLY A 3 3.46 12.30 17.81
C GLY A 3 3.32 11.10 16.86
N ALA A 4 2.64 11.22 15.71
CA ALA A 4 2.57 10.13 14.73
C ALA A 4 3.96 9.78 14.16
N GLY A 5 4.35 8.50 14.27
CA GLY A 5 5.60 7.97 13.71
C GLY A 5 5.47 7.38 12.31
N GLU A 6 4.25 7.09 11.87
CA GLU A 6 3.96 6.58 10.54
C GLU A 6 2.68 7.24 9.98
N ILE A 7 2.62 7.41 8.65
CA ILE A 7 1.48 7.98 7.93
C ILE A 7 1.10 7.04 6.78
N ASP A 8 -0.18 6.68 6.69
CA ASP A 8 -0.74 5.98 5.54
C ASP A 8 -1.57 7.00 4.73
N MET A 9 -1.06 7.47 3.59
CA MET A 9 -1.80 8.36 2.68
C MET A 9 -2.54 7.55 1.61
N VAL A 10 -3.56 8.13 0.98
CA VAL A 10 -4.21 7.56 -0.22
C VAL A 10 -3.75 8.37 -1.42
N MET A 11 -3.26 7.71 -2.47
CA MET A 11 -2.86 8.41 -3.69
C MET A 11 -4.09 8.92 -4.46
N ASN A 12 -3.88 9.89 -5.35
CA ASN A 12 -4.94 10.35 -6.24
C ASN A 12 -5.25 9.32 -7.34
N ILE A 13 -6.32 8.56 -7.15
CA ILE A 13 -6.78 7.52 -8.09
C ILE A 13 -7.21 8.12 -9.43
N GLY A 14 -7.76 9.35 -9.44
CA GLY A 14 -8.15 10.04 -10.67
C GLY A 14 -6.95 10.28 -11.59
N LEU A 15 -5.84 10.77 -11.03
CA LEU A 15 -4.60 10.96 -11.79
C LEU A 15 -4.04 9.62 -12.32
N ALA A 16 -4.19 8.53 -11.55
CA ALA A 16 -3.75 7.21 -12.00
C ALA A 16 -4.54 6.75 -13.23
N LYS A 17 -5.86 6.98 -13.22
CA LYS A 17 -6.75 6.68 -14.35
C LYS A 17 -6.49 7.55 -15.57
N ASP A 18 -6.01 8.77 -15.37
CA ASP A 18 -5.59 9.66 -16.44
C ASP A 18 -4.15 9.39 -16.92
N GLY A 19 -3.43 8.46 -16.27
CA GLY A 19 -2.03 8.14 -16.57
C GLY A 19 -1.04 9.22 -16.14
N ASP A 20 -1.44 10.17 -15.28
CA ASP A 20 -0.59 11.23 -14.78
C ASP A 20 0.25 10.78 -13.57
N TRP A 21 1.24 9.92 -13.86
CA TRP A 21 2.15 9.39 -12.84
C TRP A 21 3.06 10.47 -12.24
N LYS A 22 3.37 11.52 -13.01
CA LYS A 22 4.17 12.63 -12.53
C LYS A 22 3.40 13.44 -11.47
N GLY A 23 2.12 13.72 -11.71
CA GLY A 23 1.27 14.39 -10.73
C GLY A 23 1.13 13.58 -9.44
N ILE A 24 1.04 12.24 -9.53
CA ILE A 24 1.05 11.35 -8.36
C ILE A 24 2.38 11.42 -7.60
N GLU A 25 3.51 11.40 -8.31
CA GLU A 25 4.83 11.52 -7.69
C GLU A 25 4.98 12.84 -6.92
N GLU A 26 4.52 13.95 -7.52
CA GLU A 26 4.55 15.27 -6.89
C GLU A 26 3.65 15.33 -5.64
N ASP A 27 2.45 14.74 -5.69
CA ASP A 27 1.53 14.66 -4.55
C ASP A 27 2.13 13.85 -3.38
N ILE A 28 2.68 12.67 -3.68
CA ILE A 28 3.33 11.82 -2.67
C ILE A 28 4.58 12.52 -2.09
N LEU A 29 5.38 13.17 -2.93
CA LEU A 29 6.58 13.89 -2.50
C LEU A 29 6.23 15.05 -1.56
N ALA A 30 5.15 15.77 -1.82
CA ALA A 30 4.67 16.83 -0.93
C ALA A 30 4.34 16.29 0.46
N VAL A 31 3.65 15.13 0.54
CA VAL A 31 3.37 14.45 1.81
C VAL A 31 4.67 13.96 2.46
N LYS A 32 5.60 13.39 1.70
CA LYS A 32 6.89 12.90 2.21
C LYS A 32 7.69 14.01 2.87
N GLN A 33 7.74 15.19 2.26
CA GLN A 33 8.41 16.36 2.83
C GLN A 33 7.71 16.85 4.10
N ALA A 34 6.38 16.85 4.12
CA ALA A 34 5.60 17.25 5.29
C ALA A 34 5.71 16.25 6.46
N ALA A 35 5.94 14.97 6.17
CA ALA A 35 6.04 13.88 7.15
C ALA A 35 7.32 13.94 8.00
N ARG A 36 8.33 14.74 7.63
CA ARG A 36 9.55 15.03 8.44
C ARG A 36 10.24 13.78 9.01
N GLY A 37 10.36 12.73 8.20
CA GLY A 37 11.04 11.49 8.59
C GLY A 37 10.15 10.41 9.18
N ALA A 38 8.84 10.65 9.36
CA ALA A 38 7.89 9.57 9.62
C ALA A 38 7.85 8.58 8.43
N VAL A 39 7.58 7.31 8.73
CA VAL A 39 7.42 6.27 7.71
C VAL A 39 6.16 6.57 6.88
N LEU A 40 6.33 6.75 5.57
CA LEU A 40 5.23 7.01 4.67
C LEU A 40 4.81 5.74 3.94
N LYS A 41 3.49 5.47 3.94
CA LYS A 41 2.87 4.39 3.17
C LYS A 41 1.85 4.97 2.21
N VAL A 42 1.91 4.55 0.96
CA VAL A 42 0.99 5.01 -0.09
C VAL A 42 -0.04 3.92 -0.36
N ILE A 43 -1.29 4.18 -0.02
CA ILE A 43 -2.43 3.33 -0.38
C ILE A 43 -2.76 3.58 -1.85
N ILE A 44 -2.60 2.55 -2.68
CA ILE A 44 -2.90 2.62 -4.12
C ILE A 44 -4.35 2.25 -4.45
N GLU A 45 -5.06 1.65 -3.50
CA GLU A 45 -6.46 1.23 -3.62
C GLU A 45 -6.67 0.28 -4.82
N THR A 46 -6.05 -0.91 -4.72
CA THR A 46 -5.92 -1.88 -5.82
C THR A 46 -7.24 -2.26 -6.49
N CYS A 47 -8.36 -2.23 -5.75
CA CYS A 47 -9.68 -2.58 -6.26
C CYS A 47 -10.19 -1.68 -7.40
N TYR A 48 -9.59 -0.51 -7.62
CA TYR A 48 -9.93 0.36 -8.74
C TYR A 48 -8.95 0.28 -9.90
N LEU A 49 -7.81 -0.39 -9.76
CA LEU A 49 -6.70 -0.32 -10.71
C LEU A 49 -6.57 -1.59 -11.57
N THR A 50 -6.11 -1.45 -12.80
CA THR A 50 -5.58 -2.57 -13.59
C THR A 50 -4.21 -2.99 -13.07
N ASP A 51 -3.70 -4.13 -13.52
CA ASP A 51 -2.37 -4.59 -13.07
C ASP A 51 -1.25 -3.66 -13.56
N GLU A 52 -1.37 -3.08 -14.76
CA GLU A 52 -0.44 -2.08 -15.28
C GLU A 52 -0.44 -0.81 -14.44
N GLU A 53 -1.62 -0.33 -14.04
CA GLU A 53 -1.77 0.83 -13.17
C GLU A 53 -1.23 0.55 -11.75
N LYS A 54 -1.43 -0.66 -11.21
CA LYS A 54 -0.86 -1.06 -9.91
C LYS A 54 0.67 -1.04 -9.94
N ILE A 55 1.28 -1.53 -11.03
CA ILE A 55 2.73 -1.49 -11.22
C ILE A 55 3.20 -0.03 -11.25
N ALA A 56 2.61 0.80 -12.11
CA ALA A 56 3.01 2.19 -12.27
C ALA A 56 2.81 3.01 -10.97
N ALA A 57 1.74 2.75 -10.22
CA ALA A 57 1.50 3.35 -8.91
C ALA A 57 2.57 2.97 -7.88
N CYS A 58 2.99 1.69 -7.87
CA CYS A 58 4.07 1.25 -6.98
C CYS A 58 5.40 1.92 -7.34
N GLU A 59 5.74 1.97 -8.63
CA GLU A 59 6.96 2.62 -9.08
C GLU A 59 6.97 4.12 -8.81
N ALA A 60 5.84 4.81 -9.00
CA ALA A 60 5.66 6.22 -8.68
C ALA A 60 5.88 6.47 -7.17
N ALA A 61 5.27 5.65 -6.31
CA ALA A 61 5.47 5.73 -4.86
C ALA A 61 6.95 5.52 -4.46
N VAL A 62 7.63 4.57 -5.09
CA VAL A 62 9.07 4.33 -4.90
C VAL A 62 9.89 5.54 -5.35
N ARG A 63 9.63 6.11 -6.53
CA ARG A 63 10.34 7.30 -7.03
C ARG A 63 10.14 8.52 -6.13
N ALA A 64 8.96 8.67 -5.55
CA ALA A 64 8.65 9.73 -4.58
C ALA A 64 9.23 9.47 -3.17
N GLY A 65 9.87 8.32 -2.95
CA GLY A 65 10.57 7.98 -1.71
C GLY A 65 9.66 7.50 -0.58
N ALA A 66 8.52 6.87 -0.89
CA ALA A 66 7.70 6.20 0.11
C ALA A 66 8.36 4.90 0.61
N GLU A 67 8.29 4.65 1.92
CA GLU A 67 8.81 3.42 2.52
C GLU A 67 7.93 2.20 2.25
N PHE A 68 6.62 2.42 2.07
CA PHE A 68 5.67 1.36 1.78
C PHE A 68 4.72 1.72 0.65
N VAL A 69 4.30 0.69 -0.06
CA VAL A 69 3.05 0.66 -0.82
C VAL A 69 2.02 -0.17 -0.05
N LYS A 70 0.77 0.26 -0.05
CA LYS A 70 -0.35 -0.38 0.66
C LYS A 70 -1.48 -0.67 -0.32
N THR A 71 -2.05 -1.86 -0.19
CA THR A 71 -3.12 -2.36 -1.07
C THR A 71 -4.38 -1.51 -0.98
N SER A 72 -5.09 -1.53 0.16
CA SER A 72 -6.46 -0.98 0.23
C SER A 72 -6.71 -0.11 1.46
N THR A 73 -7.71 0.78 1.37
CA THR A 73 -8.22 1.52 2.53
C THR A 73 -9.13 0.65 3.41
N GLY A 74 -9.82 -0.32 2.80
CA GLY A 74 -10.90 -1.09 3.43
C GLY A 74 -12.29 -0.47 3.25
N PHE A 75 -12.40 0.65 2.54
CA PHE A 75 -13.66 1.33 2.23
C PHE A 75 -14.07 1.22 0.75
N GLY A 76 -13.16 0.73 -0.11
CA GLY A 76 -13.48 0.37 -1.49
C GLY A 76 -14.29 -0.92 -1.61
N PRO A 77 -14.67 -1.32 -2.84
CA PRO A 77 -15.48 -2.51 -3.11
C PRO A 77 -14.77 -3.84 -2.81
N ALA A 78 -13.43 -3.85 -2.72
CA ALA A 78 -12.64 -5.03 -2.39
C ALA A 78 -11.38 -4.68 -1.58
N GLY A 79 -10.83 -5.67 -0.90
CA GLY A 79 -9.59 -5.55 -0.11
C GLY A 79 -8.36 -6.13 -0.82
N ALA A 80 -7.33 -6.45 -0.04
CA ALA A 80 -6.11 -7.07 -0.54
C ALA A 80 -6.38 -8.48 -1.10
N THR A 81 -5.76 -8.78 -2.24
CA THR A 81 -5.65 -10.14 -2.80
C THR A 81 -4.20 -10.62 -2.75
N ILE A 82 -4.00 -11.94 -2.81
CA ILE A 82 -2.66 -12.55 -2.82
C ILE A 82 -1.91 -12.12 -4.11
N GLU A 83 -2.63 -12.05 -5.22
CA GLU A 83 -2.15 -11.66 -6.53
C GLU A 83 -1.66 -10.21 -6.53
N ASP A 84 -2.45 -9.28 -5.96
CA ASP A 84 -2.05 -7.88 -5.81
C ASP A 84 -0.77 -7.76 -4.98
N VAL A 85 -0.67 -8.48 -3.87
CA VAL A 85 0.52 -8.42 -3.01
C VAL A 85 1.77 -8.90 -3.76
N ARG A 86 1.68 -10.02 -4.49
CA ARG A 86 2.80 -10.51 -5.32
C ARG A 86 3.20 -9.51 -6.39
N LEU A 87 2.22 -8.94 -7.08
CA LEU A 87 2.43 -7.94 -8.13
C LEU A 87 3.14 -6.70 -7.57
N MET A 88 2.62 -6.16 -6.46
CA MET A 88 3.21 -5.00 -5.79
C MET A 88 4.62 -5.30 -5.28
N LYS A 89 4.86 -6.49 -4.70
CA LYS A 89 6.19 -6.88 -4.20
C LYS A 89 7.22 -6.94 -5.33
N LYS A 90 6.81 -7.43 -6.51
CA LYS A 90 7.65 -7.42 -7.70
C LYS A 90 7.92 -5.99 -8.18
N ALA A 91 6.88 -5.15 -8.27
CA ALA A 91 6.98 -3.79 -8.79
C ALA A 91 7.89 -2.88 -7.94
N VAL A 92 7.91 -3.06 -6.61
CA VAL A 92 8.78 -2.24 -5.75
C VAL A 92 10.25 -2.65 -5.77
N GLU A 93 10.59 -3.83 -6.31
CA GLU A 93 11.97 -4.32 -6.48
C GLU A 93 12.86 -4.19 -5.22
N GLY A 94 12.28 -4.37 -4.02
CA GLY A 94 12.99 -4.22 -2.75
C GLY A 94 13.34 -2.78 -2.35
N LYS A 95 12.92 -1.78 -3.11
CA LYS A 95 13.13 -0.34 -2.83
C LYS A 95 12.08 0.22 -1.85
N ALA A 96 10.94 -0.45 -1.74
CA ALA A 96 9.90 -0.20 -0.73
C ALA A 96 9.33 -1.53 -0.21
N LEU A 97 8.62 -1.45 0.92
CA LEU A 97 7.95 -2.57 1.55
C LEU A 97 6.46 -2.63 1.14
N VAL A 98 5.80 -3.77 1.29
CA VAL A 98 4.40 -3.97 0.93
C VAL A 98 3.55 -4.18 2.17
N LYS A 99 2.44 -3.42 2.27
CA LYS A 99 1.43 -3.60 3.32
C LYS A 99 0.12 -4.14 2.73
N ALA A 100 -0.25 -5.36 3.12
CA ALA A 100 -1.55 -5.95 2.79
C ALA A 100 -2.60 -5.46 3.79
N ALA A 101 -3.71 -4.88 3.32
CA ALA A 101 -4.77 -4.35 4.16
C ALA A 101 -6.15 -4.47 3.48
N GLY A 102 -7.17 -4.72 4.29
CA GLY A 102 -8.53 -5.03 3.83
C GLY A 102 -8.70 -6.52 3.57
N GLY A 103 -9.57 -7.19 4.34
CA GLY A 103 -9.91 -8.60 4.13
C GLY A 103 -9.06 -9.64 4.88
N VAL A 104 -7.99 -9.24 5.59
CA VAL A 104 -7.16 -10.17 6.38
C VAL A 104 -7.82 -10.48 7.73
N ARG A 105 -8.60 -11.57 7.82
CA ARG A 105 -9.49 -11.85 8.96
C ARG A 105 -9.08 -13.03 9.85
N ASP A 106 -8.31 -13.96 9.31
CA ASP A 106 -7.91 -15.22 9.94
C ASP A 106 -6.41 -15.50 9.74
N LYS A 107 -5.86 -16.47 10.49
CA LYS A 107 -4.44 -16.80 10.48
C LYS A 107 -3.97 -17.35 9.14
N ALA A 108 -4.80 -18.16 8.48
CA ALA A 108 -4.48 -18.73 7.18
C ALA A 108 -4.26 -17.63 6.12
N THR A 109 -5.18 -16.66 6.05
CA THR A 109 -5.09 -15.51 5.14
C THR A 109 -3.88 -14.63 5.49
N ALA A 110 -3.62 -14.39 6.78
CA ALA A 110 -2.45 -13.62 7.21
C ALA A 110 -1.13 -14.24 6.75
N LEU A 111 -0.97 -15.56 6.93
CA LEU A 111 0.21 -16.29 6.48
C LEU A 111 0.35 -16.28 4.96
N ALA A 112 -0.75 -16.47 4.22
CA ALA A 112 -0.75 -16.43 2.76
C ALA A 112 -0.32 -15.06 2.22
N MET A 113 -0.73 -13.96 2.85
CA MET A 113 -0.29 -12.61 2.49
C MET A 113 1.21 -12.39 2.75
N ILE A 114 1.73 -12.92 3.86
CA ILE A 114 3.17 -12.86 4.18
C ILE A 114 3.97 -13.66 3.14
N GLU A 115 3.54 -14.88 2.82
CA GLU A 115 4.17 -15.72 1.79
C GLU A 115 4.13 -15.06 0.41
N ALA A 116 3.06 -14.33 0.10
CA ALA A 116 2.94 -13.53 -1.12
C ALA A 116 3.92 -12.34 -1.18
N GLY A 117 4.52 -11.95 -0.06
CA GLY A 117 5.53 -10.90 0.02
C GLY A 117 5.12 -9.65 0.81
N ALA A 118 4.00 -9.69 1.56
CA ALA A 118 3.65 -8.60 2.45
C ALA A 118 4.61 -8.51 3.64
N ASP A 119 5.18 -7.33 3.85
CA ASP A 119 6.07 -7.01 4.97
C ASP A 119 5.28 -6.49 6.20
N ARG A 120 4.02 -6.09 6.00
CA ARG A 120 3.10 -5.65 7.06
C ARG A 120 1.66 -6.03 6.74
N LEU A 121 0.89 -6.37 7.76
CA LEU A 121 -0.55 -6.61 7.65
C LEU A 121 -1.33 -5.48 8.36
N GLY A 122 -2.39 -5.00 7.72
CA GLY A 122 -3.37 -4.08 8.29
C GLY A 122 -4.70 -4.79 8.51
N THR A 123 -5.10 -4.97 9.78
CA THR A 123 -6.32 -5.70 10.16
C THR A 123 -6.86 -5.23 11.51
N SER A 124 -8.18 -5.30 11.68
CA SER A 124 -8.88 -5.16 12.97
C SER A 124 -8.92 -6.47 13.77
N ASN A 125 -8.59 -7.61 13.14
CA ASN A 125 -8.74 -8.95 13.72
C ASN A 125 -7.45 -9.48 14.35
N GLY A 126 -6.50 -8.60 14.68
CA GLY A 126 -5.15 -8.99 15.11
C GLY A 126 -5.12 -9.94 16.31
N VAL A 127 -5.98 -9.73 17.31
CA VAL A 127 -6.05 -10.60 18.50
C VAL A 127 -6.48 -12.02 18.13
N ALA A 128 -7.54 -12.16 17.32
CA ALA A 128 -8.05 -13.46 16.90
C ALA A 128 -7.02 -14.23 16.06
N ILE A 129 -6.38 -13.55 15.10
CA ILE A 129 -5.34 -14.13 14.23
C ILE A 129 -4.17 -14.73 15.02
N ILE A 130 -3.80 -14.11 16.15
CA ILE A 130 -2.68 -14.59 16.98
C ILE A 130 -3.10 -15.71 17.94
N GLN A 131 -4.39 -15.79 18.29
CA GLN A 131 -4.91 -16.78 19.24
C GLN A 131 -5.28 -18.12 18.61
N GLU A 132 -5.45 -18.18 17.29
CA GLU A 132 -5.52 -19.42 16.48
C GLU A 132 -4.18 -20.17 16.44
#